data_AF-A0A947PBP2-F1
#
_entry.id   AF-A0A947PBP2-F1
#
_cell.length_a   1.000
_cell.length_b   1.000
_cell.length_c   1.000
_cell.angle_alpha   90.00
_cell.angle_beta   90.00
_cell.angle_gamma   90.00
#
_symmetry.space_group_name_H-M   'P 1'
#
loop_
_entity.id
_entity.type
_entity.pdbx_description
1 polymer ?
#
loop_
_entity_poly.entity_id
_entity_poly.type
_entity_poly.pdbx_seq_one_letter_code
_entity_poly.pdbx_strand_id
1 'polypeptide(L)' 'MNEYMTKEMEQIKIMIAQTVAKREALKLEMKEWYDNNGAKKFLKLKDLIVVDKTLSELDTHYKRLWDQYNLKKAV' A
#
# COMPACT_ATOMS: atom_id res chain seq x y z
N MET A 1 -1.02 27.52 2.41
CA MET A 1 -0.31 26.45 1.68
C MET A 1 -1.33 25.73 0.81
N ASN A 2 -1.37 26.00 -0.49
CA ASN A 2 -2.11 25.13 -1.41
C ASN A 2 -1.17 23.99 -1.78
N GLU A 3 -1.30 22.86 -1.10
CA GLU A 3 -0.69 21.61 -1.55
C GLU A 3 -1.31 21.28 -2.91
N TYR A 4 -0.49 21.24 -3.96
CA TYR A 4 -0.95 20.83 -5.28
C TYR A 4 -1.02 19.30 -5.30
N MET A 5 -2.17 18.73 -4.90
CA MET A 5 -2.48 17.36 -5.24
C MET A 5 -2.87 17.30 -6.71
N THR A 6 -2.09 16.58 -7.52
CA THR A 6 -2.50 16.26 -8.88
C THR A 6 -3.49 15.09 -8.87
N LYS A 7 -4.27 14.96 -9.95
CA LYS A 7 -5.16 13.81 -10.15
C LYS A 7 -4.43 12.46 -10.02
N GLU A 8 -3.16 12.42 -10.42
CA GLU A 8 -2.30 11.24 -10.28
C GLU A 8 -1.99 10.92 -8.81
N MET A 9 -1.69 11.92 -7.99
CA MET A 9 -1.48 11.73 -6.55
C MET A 9 -2.76 11.27 -5.84
N GLU A 10 -3.93 11.80 -6.23
CA GLU A 10 -5.22 11.33 -5.70
C GLU A 10 -5.48 9.87 -6.07
N GLN A 11 -5.20 9.48 -7.31
CA GLN A 11 -5.30 8.08 -7.75
C GLN A 11 -4.38 7.16 -6.97
N ILE A 12 -3.11 7.55 -6.78
CA ILE A 12 -2.15 6.77 -5.99
C ILE A 12 -2.62 6.65 -4.54
N LYS A 13 -3.16 7.71 -3.95
CA LYS A 13 -3.73 7.67 -2.59
C LYS A 13 -4.90 6.68 -2.48
N ILE A 14 -5.77 6.63 -3.48
CA ILE A 14 -6.85 5.63 -3.55
C ILE A 14 -6.26 4.22 -3.67
N MET A 15 -5.27 4.01 -4.52
CA MET A 15 -4.60 2.72 -4.69
C MET A 15 -3.90 2.26 -3.40
N ILE A 16 -3.27 3.18 -2.66
CA ILE A 16 -2.68 2.91 -1.34
C ILE A 16 -3.77 2.43 -0.38
N ALA A 17 -4.88 3.17 -0.26
CA ALA A 17 -5.97 2.80 0.64
C ALA A 17 -6.57 1.42 0.31
N GLN A 18 -6.78 1.13 -0.98
CA GLN A 18 -7.25 -0.17 -1.45
C GLN A 18 -6.25 -1.30 -1.15
N THR A 19 -4.95 -1.02 -1.28
CA THR A 19 -3.89 -2.00 -1.03
C THR A 19 -3.75 -2.28 0.47
N VAL A 20 -3.90 -1.27 1.33
CA VAL A 20 -3.96 -1.42 2.79
C VAL A 20 -5.16 -2.29 3.18
N ALA A 21 -6.35 -2.03 2.64
CA ALA A 21 -7.53 -2.85 2.91
C ALA A 21 -7.32 -4.33 2.52
N LYS A 22 -6.69 -4.58 1.37
CA LYS A 22 -6.33 -5.95 0.94
C LYS A 22 -5.33 -6.60 1.90
N ARG A 23 -4.33 -5.85 2.37
CA ARG A 23 -3.34 -6.32 3.34
C ARG A 23 -4.00 -6.73 4.65
N GLU A 24 -4.92 -5.91 5.15
CA GLU A 24 -5.64 -6.18 6.39
C GLU A 24 -6.51 -7.43 6.27
N ALA A 25 -7.24 -7.58 5.16
CA ALA A 25 -8.00 -8.79 4.87
C ALA A 25 -7.10 -10.04 4.86
N LEU A 26 -5.96 -10.01 4.15
CA LEU A 26 -5.03 -11.14 4.11
C LEU A 26 -4.42 -11.46 5.48
N LYS A 27 -4.17 -10.46 6.32
CA LYS A 27 -3.71 -10.67 7.70
C LYS A 27 -4.77 -11.29 8.58
N LEU A 28 -6.03 -10.90 8.42
CA LEU A 28 -7.15 -11.51 9.12
C LEU A 28 -7.30 -12.98 8.69
N GLU A 29 -7.32 -13.24 7.38
CA GLU A 29 -7.36 -14.62 6.84
C GLU A 29 -6.18 -15.46 7.32
N MET A 30 -4.98 -14.87 7.41
CA MET A 30 -3.80 -15.55 7.94
C MET A 30 -3.98 -15.94 9.40
N LYS A 31 -4.49 -15.02 10.23
CA LYS A 31 -4.77 -15.31 11.64
C LYS A 31 -5.79 -16.45 11.77
N GLU A 32 -6.92 -16.34 11.07
CA GLU A 32 -7.96 -17.38 11.06
C GLU A 32 -7.42 -18.72 10.55
N TRP A 33 -6.54 -18.70 9.55
CA TRP A 33 -5.89 -19.91 9.06
C TRP A 33 -5.05 -20.58 10.15
N TYR A 34 -4.21 -19.83 10.85
CA TYR A 34 -3.37 -20.36 11.93
C TYR A 34 -4.20 -20.86 13.12
N ASP A 35 -5.30 -20.16 13.46
CA ASP A 35 -6.22 -20.57 14.51
C ASP A 35 -6.89 -21.93 14.18
N ASN A 36 -7.22 -22.18 12.91
CA ASN A 36 -7.90 -23.42 12.49
C ASN A 36 -6.95 -24.56 12.07
N ASN A 37 -5.73 -24.24 11.63
CA ASN A 37 -4.82 -25.21 10.99
C ASN A 37 -3.51 -25.42 11.77
N GLY A 38 -3.31 -24.71 12.89
CA GLY A 38 -2.08 -24.78 13.68
C GLY A 38 -0.87 -24.34 12.84
N ALA A 39 0.26 -25.04 12.96
CA ALA A 39 1.54 -24.66 12.32
C ALA A 39 1.60 -24.88 10.79
N LYS A 40 0.49 -25.15 10.11
CA LYS A 40 0.49 -25.32 8.64
C LYS A 40 0.80 -24.00 7.94
N LYS A 41 1.54 -24.09 6.83
CA LYS A 41 1.89 -22.93 6.02
C LYS A 41 0.63 -22.24 5.47
N PHE A 42 0.55 -20.93 5.66
CA PHE A 42 -0.50 -20.11 5.06
C PHE A 42 -0.36 -20.08 3.53
N LEU A 43 -1.43 -20.47 2.82
CA LEU A 43 -1.40 -20.66 1.38
C LEU A 43 -1.24 -19.34 0.59
N LYS A 44 -1.81 -18.25 1.12
CA LYS A 44 -1.75 -16.91 0.51
C LYS A 44 -0.58 -16.05 1.01
N LEU A 45 0.46 -16.66 1.58
CA LEU A 45 1.65 -15.92 2.03
C LEU A 45 2.30 -15.14 0.89
N LYS A 46 2.31 -15.70 -0.33
CA LYS A 46 2.82 -15.00 -1.52
C LYS A 46 2.01 -13.75 -1.83
N ASP A 47 0.68 -13.81 -1.70
CA ASP A 47 -0.19 -12.67 -1.96
C ASP A 47 0.05 -11.55 -0.94
N LEU A 48 0.30 -11.90 0.32
CA LEU A 48 0.66 -10.94 1.36
C LEU A 48 1.98 -10.23 1.02
N ILE A 49 3.01 -10.98 0.59
CA ILE A 49 4.30 -10.42 0.16
C ILE A 49 4.13 -9.47 -1.03
N VAL A 50 3.32 -9.86 -2.03
CA VAL A 50 3.04 -9.02 -3.19
C VAL A 50 2.33 -7.74 -2.77
N VAL A 51 1.34 -7.82 -1.90
CA VAL A 51 0.61 -6.64 -1.40
C VAL A 51 1.53 -5.69 -0.63
N ASP A 52 2.41 -6.21 0.24
CA ASP A 52 3.40 -5.40 0.97
C ASP A 52 4.39 -4.71 0.02
N LYS A 53 4.83 -5.41 -1.04
CA LYS A 53 5.71 -4.82 -2.07
C LYS A 53 4.98 -3.73 -2.86
N THR A 54 3.76 -3.99 -3.33
CA THR A 54 2.94 -3.01 -4.05
C THR A 54 2.70 -1.76 -3.20
N LEU A 55 2.42 -1.92 -1.91
CA LEU A 55 2.23 -0.78 -1.01
C LEU A 55 3.52 0.07 -0.93
N SER A 56 4.67 -0.57 -0.81
CA SER A 56 5.97 0.12 -0.74
C SER A 56 6.29 0.89 -2.03
N GLU A 57 5.96 0.30 -3.20
CA GLU A 57 6.12 0.95 -4.51
C GLU A 57 5.18 2.15 -4.68
N LEU A 58 3.90 2.02 -4.28
CA LEU A 58 2.93 3.11 -4.32
C LEU A 58 3.33 4.27 -3.40
N ASP A 59 3.80 3.97 -2.19
CA ASP A 59 4.24 4.99 -1.23
C ASP A 59 5.47 5.76 -1.75
N THR A 60 6.41 5.04 -2.35
CA THR A 60 7.58 5.64 -3.01
C THR A 60 7.18 6.52 -4.19
N HIS A 61 6.22 6.05 -5.00
CA HIS A 61 5.72 6.83 -6.13
C HIS A 61 5.01 8.12 -5.66
N TYR A 62 4.15 8.01 -4.66
CA TYR A 62 3.48 9.15 -4.05
C TYR A 62 4.47 10.20 -3.56
N LYS A 63 5.49 9.78 -2.80
CA LYS A 63 6.54 10.69 -2.29
C LYS A 63 7.29 11.38 -3.42
N ARG A 64 7.69 10.65 -4.46
CA ARG A 64 8.38 11.24 -5.62
C ARG A 64 7.53 12.30 -6.32
N LEU A 65 6.24 12.06 -6.51
CA LEU A 65 5.35 13.06 -7.11
C LEU A 65 5.19 14.26 -6.19
N TRP A 66 4.97 14.03 -4.89
CA TRP A 66 4.89 15.11 -3.90
C TRP A 66 6.15 15.97 -3.91
N ASP A 67 7.33 15.34 -3.90
CA ASP A 67 8.63 16.00 -4.00
C ASP A 67 8.74 16.82 -5.29
N GLN A 68 8.34 16.26 -6.44
CA GLN A 68 8.36 16.98 -7.71
C GLN A 68 7.48 18.22 -7.72
N TYR A 69 6.28 18.18 -7.15
CA TYR A 69 5.36 19.31 -7.17
C TYR A 69 5.65 20.35 -6.08
N ASN A 70 6.18 19.94 -4.93
CA ASN A 70 6.43 20.83 -3.80
C ASN A 70 7.88 21.33 -3.73
N LEU A 71 8.88 20.57 -4.19
CA LEU A 71 10.27 21.03 -4.26
C LEU A 71 10.53 21.90 -5.50
N LYS A 72 9.85 21.69 -6.63
CA LYS A 72 9.96 22.58 -7.81
C LYS A 72 9.44 24.00 -7.57
N LYS A 73 8.68 24.23 -6.50
CA LYS A 73 8.21 25.57 -6.11
C LYS A 73 9.18 26.33 -5.19
N ALA A 74 10.24 25.69 -4.72
CA ALA A 74 11.23 26.29 -3.84
C ALA A 74 12.42 26.93 -4.60
N VAL A 75 12.38 26.97 -5.94
CA VAL A 75 13.42 27.52 -6.82
C VAL A 75 12.82 28.61 -7.71
#